data_AF-A0A6A4TBJ2-F1
#
_entry.id   AF-A0A6A4TBJ2-F1
#
_cell.length_a   1.000
_cell.length_b   1.000
_cell.length_c   1.000
_cell.angle_alpha   90.00
_cell.angle_beta   90.00
_cell.angle_gamma   90.00
#
_symmetry.space_group_name_H-M   'P 1'
#
loop_
_entity.id
_entity.type
_entity.pdbx_description
1 polymer ?
#
loop_
_entity_poly.entity_id
_entity_poly.type
_entity_poly.pdbx_seq_one_letter_code
_entity_poly.pdbx_strand_id
1 'polypeptide(L)'
;MAALIRRIISTARAPAAIGPYSQAVMVDRTVYISGQLGMDPASGQLVEGCVQAQTRQALVNMGEILKAAGCGYKNVVKTTVLLADMNDFTDVNDVYKQSVYRLESQTF
;
A
#
# COMPACT_ATOMS: atom_id res chain seq x y z
N MET A 1 -26.61 -4.36 -21.81
CA MET A 1 -25.19 -4.55 -21.45
C MET A 1 -25.09 -4.51 -19.94
N ALA A 2 -24.39 -5.46 -19.31
CA ALA A 2 -24.06 -5.34 -17.88
C ALA A 2 -23.04 -4.22 -17.71
N ALA A 3 -23.34 -3.22 -16.87
CA ALA A 3 -22.44 -2.13 -16.58
C ALA A 3 -21.52 -2.51 -15.42
N LEU A 4 -20.21 -2.29 -15.57
CA LEU A 4 -19.26 -2.43 -14.48
C LEU A 4 -19.28 -1.16 -13.61
N ILE A 5 -19.29 -1.34 -12.29
CA ILE A 5 -19.18 -0.24 -11.35
C ILE A 5 -17.70 0.07 -11.13
N ARG A 6 -17.32 1.33 -11.41
CA ARG A 6 -16.03 1.89 -11.02
C ARG A 6 -16.20 2.67 -9.72
N ARG A 7 -15.38 2.36 -8.71
CA ARG A 7 -15.36 3.05 -7.42
C ARG A 7 -13.98 3.63 -7.16
N ILE A 8 -13.93 4.92 -6.84
CA ILE A 8 -12.73 5.58 -6.34
C ILE A 8 -12.57 5.25 -4.86
N ILE A 9 -11.39 4.80 -4.47
CA ILE A 9 -11.03 4.54 -3.08
C ILE A 9 -10.23 5.74 -2.56
N SER A 10 -10.68 6.29 -1.43
CA SER A 10 -10.05 7.40 -0.76
C SER A 10 -10.23 7.24 0.76
N THR A 11 -9.17 7.49 1.52
CA THR A 11 -9.15 7.48 2.99
C THR A 11 -8.23 8.57 3.52
N ALA A 12 -8.63 9.20 4.62
CA ALA A 12 -7.82 10.18 5.34
C ALA A 12 -6.67 9.53 6.14
N ARG A 13 -6.64 8.20 6.25
CA ARG A 13 -5.60 7.44 6.96
C ARG A 13 -4.40 7.06 6.08
N ALA A 14 -4.44 7.41 4.81
CA ALA A 14 -3.32 7.32 3.89
C ALA A 14 -3.05 8.72 3.29
N PRO A 15 -1.84 8.99 2.81
CA PRO A 15 -1.51 10.30 2.24
C PRO A 15 -2.46 10.68 1.12
N ALA A 16 -2.86 11.95 1.10
CA ALA A 16 -3.69 12.49 0.02
C ALA A 16 -2.98 12.34 -1.33
N ALA A 17 -3.75 12.22 -2.41
CA ALA A 17 -3.17 12.26 -3.75
C ALA A 17 -2.66 13.67 -4.05
N ILE A 18 -1.35 13.80 -4.30
CA ILE A 18 -0.68 15.10 -4.53
C ILE A 18 -0.78 15.52 -6.01
N GLY A 19 -1.29 14.65 -6.89
CA GLY A 19 -1.47 14.90 -8.31
C GLY A 19 -2.79 14.33 -8.86
N PRO A 20 -2.98 14.31 -10.19
CA PRO A 20 -4.22 13.86 -10.84
C PRO A 20 -4.34 12.32 -10.86
N TYR A 21 -4.32 11.70 -9.68
CA TYR A 21 -4.48 10.26 -9.48
C TYR A 21 -5.36 9.97 -8.26
N SER A 22 -5.84 8.73 -8.13
CA SER A 22 -6.58 8.26 -6.95
C SER A 22 -5.70 7.33 -6.11
N GLN A 23 -5.91 7.28 -4.78
CA GLN A 23 -5.19 6.33 -3.91
C GLN A 23 -5.35 4.89 -4.41
N ALA A 24 -6.59 4.50 -4.75
CA ALA A 24 -6.86 3.31 -5.53
C ALA A 24 -8.16 3.46 -6.35
N VAL A 25 -8.32 2.58 -7.34
CA VAL A 25 -9.54 2.44 -8.14
C VAL A 25 -9.96 0.98 -8.12
N MET A 26 -11.21 0.73 -7.75
CA MET A 26 -11.84 -0.58 -7.83
C MET A 26 -12.72 -0.65 -9.07
N VAL A 27 -12.57 -1.71 -9.86
CA VAL A 27 -13.45 -2.06 -10.97
C VAL A 27 -13.80 -3.53 -10.85
N ASP A 28 -15.11 -3.83 -10.77
CA ASP A 28 -15.60 -5.15 -10.39
C ASP A 28 -14.97 -5.62 -9.06
N ARG A 29 -14.09 -6.63 -9.09
CA ARG A 29 -13.42 -7.21 -7.92
C ARG A 29 -11.93 -6.90 -7.84
N THR A 30 -11.39 -6.17 -8.81
CA THR A 30 -9.96 -5.84 -8.86
C THR A 30 -9.73 -4.43 -8.35
N VAL A 31 -8.77 -4.29 -7.43
CA VAL A 31 -8.35 -3.01 -6.87
C VAL A 31 -6.96 -2.69 -7.40
N TYR A 32 -6.86 -1.60 -8.16
CA TYR A 32 -5.58 -1.04 -8.60
C TYR A 32 -5.16 0.04 -7.61
N ILE A 33 -4.07 -0.20 -6.88
CA ILE A 33 -3.54 0.72 -5.87
C ILE A 33 -2.39 1.51 -6.48
N SER A 34 -2.38 2.82 -6.28
CA SER A 34 -1.29 3.70 -6.71
C SER A 34 0.01 3.36 -5.97
N GLY A 35 1.16 3.80 -6.51
CA GLY A 35 2.45 3.66 -5.84
C GLY A 35 2.39 4.26 -4.43
N GLN A 36 2.81 3.48 -3.42
CA GLN A 36 2.82 3.91 -2.04
C GLN A 36 4.25 4.29 -1.64
N LEU A 37 4.40 5.52 -1.15
CA LEU A 37 5.63 6.02 -0.57
C LEU A 37 5.55 5.95 0.96
N GLY A 38 6.70 6.01 1.61
CA GLY A 38 6.83 6.09 3.06
C GLY A 38 6.45 7.47 3.61
N MET A 39 5.35 8.05 3.15
CA MET A 39 4.88 9.36 3.61
C MET A 39 3.98 9.21 4.84
N ASP A 40 4.15 10.09 5.81
CA ASP A 40 3.23 10.23 6.93
C ASP A 40 1.90 10.86 6.43
N PRO A 41 0.73 10.23 6.66
CA PRO A 41 -0.56 10.76 6.23
C PRO A 41 -0.89 12.15 6.82
N ALA A 42 -0.37 12.48 8.00
CA ALA A 42 -0.67 13.74 8.67
C ALA A 42 0.13 14.92 8.09
N SER A 43 1.44 14.75 7.94
CA SER A 43 2.33 15.80 7.42
C SER A 43 2.45 15.82 5.89
N GLY A 44 2.19 14.70 5.21
CA GLY A 44 2.45 14.52 3.78
C GLY A 44 3.93 14.47 3.41
N GLN A 45 4.83 14.38 4.41
CA GLN A 45 6.27 14.29 4.23
C GLN A 45 6.73 12.82 4.33
N LEU A 46 7.87 12.51 3.72
CA LEU A 46 8.52 11.22 3.95
C LEU A 46 8.91 11.09 5.43
N VAL A 47 8.66 9.92 6.02
CA VAL A 47 9.11 9.63 7.38
C VAL A 47 10.64 9.69 7.45
N GLU A 48 11.15 10.24 8.55
CA GLU A 48 12.57 10.26 8.82
C GLU A 48 13.12 8.85 9.04
N GLY A 49 14.42 8.67 8.80
CA GLY A 49 15.14 7.42 9.00
C GLY A 49 15.52 6.71 7.70
N CYS A 50 15.78 5.42 7.82
CA CYS A 50 16.28 4.56 6.73
C CYS A 50 15.16 4.01 5.83
N VAL A 51 15.55 3.30 4.77
CA VAL A 51 14.65 2.63 3.83
C VAL A 51 13.64 1.70 4.51
N GLN A 52 14.00 1.10 5.65
CA GLN A 52 13.11 0.21 6.41
C GLN A 52 11.93 0.99 7.03
N ALA A 53 12.17 2.21 7.53
CA ALA A 53 11.12 3.08 8.05
C ALA A 53 10.16 3.52 6.94
N GLN A 54 10.72 3.94 5.80
CA GLN A 54 9.91 4.31 4.63
C GLN A 54 9.10 3.12 4.09
N THR A 55 9.70 1.93 4.02
CA THR A 55 9.03 0.69 3.59
C THR A 55 7.88 0.35 4.53
N ARG A 56 8.09 0.42 5.84
CA ARG A 56 7.05 0.16 6.84
C ARG A 56 5.89 1.14 6.66
N GLN A 57 6.18 2.43 6.50
CA GLN A 57 5.14 3.44 6.31
C GLN A 57 4.40 3.25 4.97
N ALA A 58 5.11 2.93 3.89
CA ALA A 58 4.50 2.65 2.58
C ALA A 58 3.52 1.46 2.65
N LEU A 59 3.89 0.41 3.36
CA LEU A 59 3.03 -0.76 3.57
C LEU A 59 1.83 -0.41 4.46
N VAL A 60 2.03 0.35 5.55
CA VAL A 60 0.91 0.84 6.40
C VAL A 60 -0.09 1.65 5.58
N ASN A 61 0.39 2.58 4.74
CA ASN A 61 -0.44 3.37 3.85
C ASN A 61 -1.24 2.48 2.88
N MET A 62 -0.58 1.48 2.26
CA MET A 62 -1.23 0.47 1.44
C MET A 62 -2.32 -0.28 2.21
N GLY A 63 -2.05 -0.66 3.45
CA GLY A 63 -2.98 -1.35 4.34
C GLY A 63 -4.23 -0.53 4.62
N GLU A 64 -4.12 0.79 4.87
CA GLU A 64 -5.28 1.66 5.08
C GLU A 64 -6.11 1.85 3.80
N ILE A 65 -5.47 1.88 2.62
CA ILE A 65 -6.17 1.91 1.32
C ILE A 65 -6.90 0.58 1.06
N LEU A 66 -6.27 -0.55 1.34
CA LEU A 66 -6.90 -1.87 1.27
C LEU A 66 -8.12 -1.93 2.20
N LYS A 67 -8.00 -1.47 3.45
CA LYS A 67 -9.13 -1.41 4.40
C LYS A 67 -10.27 -0.55 3.87
N ALA A 68 -9.98 0.60 3.27
CA ALA A 68 -11.00 1.47 2.66
C ALA A 68 -11.72 0.81 1.46
N ALA A 69 -11.06 -0.14 0.79
CA ALA A 69 -11.64 -0.99 -0.24
C ALA A 69 -12.38 -2.23 0.31
N GLY A 70 -12.38 -2.46 1.63
CA GLY A 70 -12.93 -3.68 2.23
C GLY A 70 -12.02 -4.92 2.11
N CYS A 71 -10.72 -4.70 1.91
CA CYS A 71 -9.69 -5.72 1.74
C CYS A 71 -8.64 -5.69 2.87
N GLY A 72 -7.74 -6.67 2.87
CA GLY A 72 -6.51 -6.69 3.66
C GLY A 72 -5.34 -7.24 2.86
N TYR A 73 -4.16 -7.40 3.49
CA TYR A 73 -2.96 -7.89 2.80
C TYR A 73 -3.13 -9.27 2.16
N LYS A 74 -3.98 -10.14 2.72
CA LYS A 74 -4.34 -11.44 2.13
C LYS A 74 -4.99 -11.37 0.74
N ASN A 75 -5.53 -10.20 0.37
CA ASN A 75 -6.14 -9.97 -0.94
C ASN A 75 -5.11 -9.52 -1.99
N VAL A 76 -3.86 -9.27 -1.59
CA VAL A 76 -2.80 -8.80 -2.49
C VAL A 76 -2.24 -9.97 -3.27
N VAL A 77 -2.45 -9.96 -4.58
CA VAL A 77 -1.98 -11.02 -5.51
C VAL A 77 -0.69 -10.64 -6.24
N LYS A 78 -0.34 -9.35 -6.29
CA LYS A 78 0.83 -8.82 -6.98
C LYS A 78 1.25 -7.48 -6.38
N THR A 79 2.55 -7.27 -6.20
CA THR A 79 3.15 -5.99 -5.86
C THR A 79 4.34 -5.69 -6.77
N THR A 80 4.64 -4.41 -6.96
CA THR A 80 5.87 -3.95 -7.64
C THR A 80 6.60 -3.08 -6.63
N VAL A 81 7.79 -3.53 -6.21
CA VAL A 81 8.65 -2.80 -5.29
C VAL A 81 9.69 -2.06 -6.14
N LEU A 82 9.68 -0.73 -6.06
CA LEU A 82 10.62 0.14 -6.76
C LEU A 82 11.61 0.68 -5.73
N LEU A 83 12.90 0.37 -5.92
CA LEU A 83 13.97 0.78 -5.02
C LEU A 83 14.79 1.88 -5.66
N ALA A 84 15.22 2.85 -4.85
CA ALA A 84 16.16 3.88 -5.29
C ALA A 84 17.60 3.33 -5.37
N ASP A 85 17.97 2.46 -4.43
CA ASP A 85 19.23 1.71 -4.43
C ASP A 85 18.93 0.22 -4.29
N MET A 86 19.58 -0.61 -5.11
CA MET A 86 19.45 -2.07 -5.04
C MET A 86 20.13 -2.67 -3.80
N ASN A 87 21.07 -1.94 -3.19
CA ASN A 87 21.69 -2.35 -1.93
C ASN A 87 20.66 -2.50 -0.80
N ASP A 88 19.53 -1.79 -0.89
CA ASP A 88 18.45 -1.83 0.10
C ASP A 88 17.54 -3.07 -0.04
N PHE A 89 17.74 -3.90 -1.07
CA PHE A 89 16.83 -5.02 -1.38
C PHE A 89 16.62 -5.98 -0.21
N THR A 90 17.67 -6.30 0.54
CA THR A 90 17.60 -7.19 1.71
C THR A 90 16.76 -6.56 2.82
N ASP A 91 17.07 -5.31 3.16
CA ASP A 91 16.38 -4.56 4.22
C ASP A 91 14.89 -4.35 3.94
N VAL A 92 14.56 -4.03 2.69
CA VAL A 92 13.17 -3.87 2.25
C VAL A 92 12.42 -5.21 2.33
N ASN A 93 13.03 -6.30 1.88
CA ASN A 93 12.39 -7.62 1.93
C ASN A 93 12.11 -8.10 3.35
N ASP A 94 12.98 -7.79 4.30
CA ASP A 94 12.76 -8.20 5.69
C ASP A 94 11.56 -7.48 6.31
N VAL A 95 11.40 -6.18 6.04
CA VAL A 95 10.19 -5.44 6.44
C VAL A 95 8.96 -5.95 5.69
N TYR A 96 9.08 -6.17 4.38
CA TYR A 96 7.98 -6.65 3.55
C TYR A 96 7.41 -8.00 4.04
N LYS A 97 8.30 -8.94 4.41
CA LYS A 97 7.90 -10.25 4.97
C LYS A 97 7.08 -10.12 6.25
N GLN A 98 7.44 -9.17 7.12
CA GLN A 98 6.73 -8.92 8.37
C GLN A 98 5.32 -8.36 8.15
N SER A 99 5.09 -7.60 7.09
CA SER A 99 3.79 -6.95 6.85
C SER A 99 2.87 -7.78 5.98
N VAL A 100 3.38 -8.33 4.87
CA VAL A 100 2.55 -9.01 3.85
C VAL A 100 2.37 -10.49 4.17
N TYR A 101 3.40 -11.17 4.67
CA TYR A 101 3.37 -12.62 4.89
C TYR A 101 3.19 -13.05 6.35
N ARG A 102 3.56 -12.22 7.34
CA ARG A 102 3.48 -12.61 8.77
C ARG A 102 2.09 -12.57 9.39
N LEU A 103 1.06 -12.10 8.68
CA LEU A 103 -0.31 -12.14 9.19
C LEU A 103 -1.00 -13.51 8.98
N GLU A 104 -0.28 -14.52 8.46
CA GLU A 104 -0.79 -15.89 8.26
C GLU A 104 -0.57 -16.83 9.48
N SER A 105 0.08 -16.41 10.55
CA SER A 105 0.36 -17.31 11.70
C SER A 105 -0.76 -17.43 12.74
N GLN A 106 -2.00 -17.07 12.40
CA GLN A 106 -3.17 -17.39 13.22
C GLN A 106 -4.32 -17.87 12.33
N THR A 107 -4.79 -19.10 12.60
CA THR A 107 -5.90 -19.84 11.97
C THR A 107 -5.50 -20.79 10.83
N PHE A 108 -4.93 -21.94 11.22
CA PHE A 108 -5.41 -23.24 10.72
C PHE A 108 -6.48 -23.76 11.67
#